data_AF-A0A8I1D9L6-F1
#
_entry.id   AF-A0A8I1D9L6-F1
#
_cell.length_a   1.000
_cell.length_b   1.000
_cell.length_c   1.000
_cell.angle_alpha   90.00
_cell.angle_beta   90.00
_cell.angle_gamma   90.00
#
_symmetry.space_group_name_H-M   'P 1'
#
loop_
_entity.id
_entity.type
_entity.pdbx_description
1 polymer ?
#
loop_
_entity_poly.entity_id
_entity_poly.type
_entity_poly.pdbx_seq_one_letter_code
_entity_poly.pdbx_strand_id
1 'polypeptide(L)'
;MTAPDPGLTDLIAAHQAGDRWTDFQYPSIFSDKPFVATAVTKMVNCSCGESMPAESHPVHVALVVEQHTNGRIAEYIKQLESERETLTSMCSELESIRDEQAARIAELETLQRVDQDLFVQTLAIANQRKERAEKAEATVARVEAEAALLERMIRTAPWSRYTEVRRSHLRSLCAALERLGDAG
;
A
#
# COMPACT_ATOMS: atom_id res chain seq x y z
N MET A 1 -0.95 -38.59 -6.82
CA MET A 1 -0.46 -39.06 -8.13
C MET A 1 -0.69 -37.93 -9.11
N THR A 2 0.38 -37.25 -9.53
CA THR A 2 0.31 -36.34 -10.68
C THR A 2 0.07 -37.18 -11.93
N ALA A 3 -0.92 -36.80 -12.74
CA ALA A 3 -1.16 -37.47 -14.01
C ALA A 3 0.13 -37.42 -14.86
N PRO A 4 0.48 -38.49 -15.60
CA PRO A 4 1.60 -38.43 -16.52
C PRO A 4 1.36 -37.28 -17.51
N ASP A 5 2.42 -36.52 -17.80
CA ASP A 5 2.37 -35.41 -18.75
C ASP A 5 1.74 -35.93 -20.06
N PRO A 6 0.56 -35.42 -20.46
CA PRO A 6 -0.14 -35.92 -21.65
C PRO A 6 0.75 -35.79 -22.89
N GLY A 7 1.61 -34.76 -22.95
CA GLY A 7 2.57 -34.59 -24.04
C GLY A 7 3.65 -35.68 -24.08
N LEU A 8 4.05 -36.23 -22.93
CA LEU A 8 5.04 -37.31 -22.87
C LEU A 8 4.48 -38.64 -23.40
N THR A 9 3.20 -38.89 -23.12
CA THR A 9 2.51 -40.10 -23.61
C THR A 9 2.35 -40.04 -25.13
N ASP A 10 1.97 -38.87 -25.64
CA ASP A 10 1.85 -38.62 -27.09
C ASP A 10 3.23 -38.68 -27.77
N LEU A 11 4.29 -38.20 -27.11
CA LEU A 11 5.67 -38.28 -27.61
C LEU A 11 6.14 -39.74 -27.75
N ILE A 12 5.89 -40.57 -26.75
CA ILE A 12 6.23 -42.00 -26.81
C ILE A 12 5.41 -42.69 -27.91
N ALA A 13 4.13 -42.35 -28.06
CA ALA A 13 3.29 -42.87 -29.13
C ALA A 13 3.73 -42.41 -30.53
N ALA A 14 4.25 -41.18 -30.66
CA ALA A 14 4.79 -40.64 -31.91
C ALA A 14 6.16 -41.23 -32.29
N HIS A 15 6.79 -42.00 -31.40
CA HIS A 15 8.04 -42.71 -31.65
C HIS A 15 7.84 -44.23 -31.67
N GLN A 16 6.70 -44.69 -32.18
CA GLN A 16 6.45 -46.12 -32.40
C GLN A 16 7.38 -46.67 -33.50
N ALA A 17 7.87 -47.89 -33.28
CA ALA A 17 8.65 -48.61 -34.26
C ALA A 17 7.73 -49.11 -35.40
N GLY A 18 7.98 -48.63 -36.62
CA GLY A 18 7.47 -49.27 -37.83
C GLY A 18 8.34 -50.46 -38.19
N ASP A 19 7.74 -51.64 -38.30
CA ASP A 19 8.44 -52.83 -38.79
C ASP A 19 8.78 -52.65 -40.27
N ARG A 20 10.08 -52.45 -40.58
CA ARG A 20 10.59 -52.61 -41.94
C ARG A 20 11.43 -53.86 -41.98
N TRP A 21 10.85 -54.94 -42.51
CA TRP A 21 11.63 -56.10 -42.89
C TRP A 21 12.55 -55.69 -44.04
N THR A 22 13.85 -55.64 -43.78
CA THR A 22 14.81 -55.71 -44.89
C THR A 22 14.73 -57.14 -45.42
N ASP A 23 14.09 -57.32 -46.56
CA ASP A 23 14.07 -58.60 -47.28
C ASP A 23 15.51 -59.07 -47.49
N PHE A 24 15.78 -60.29 -47.04
CA PHE A 24 17.01 -60.98 -47.36
C PHE A 24 17.01 -61.30 -48.86
N GLN A 25 17.95 -60.71 -49.60
CA GLN A 25 18.42 -61.37 -50.81
C GLN A 25 19.20 -62.61 -50.36
N TYR A 26 18.50 -63.74 -50.32
CA TYR A 26 19.16 -65.02 -50.37
C TYR A 26 19.95 -65.09 -51.68
N PRO A 27 21.22 -65.53 -51.66
CA PRO A 27 21.86 -65.95 -52.90
C PRO A 27 20.97 -67.00 -53.56
N SER A 28 20.81 -66.90 -54.88
CA SER A 28 20.18 -67.96 -55.68
C SER A 28 20.71 -69.33 -55.22
N ILE A 29 19.85 -70.34 -55.17
CA ILE A 29 20.22 -71.74 -54.91
C ILE A 29 21.30 -72.27 -55.88
N PHE A 30 21.63 -71.51 -56.93
CA PHE A 30 22.68 -71.77 -57.91
C PHE A 30 23.95 -70.91 -57.72
N SER A 31 24.14 -70.28 -56.55
CA SER A 31 25.34 -69.46 -56.26
C SER A 31 26.49 -70.33 -55.74
N ASP A 32 27.67 -70.23 -56.38
CA ASP A 32 28.90 -70.95 -56.00
C ASP A 32 29.56 -70.45 -54.69
N LYS A 33 28.96 -69.47 -54.01
CA LYS A 33 29.45 -68.94 -52.74
C LYS A 33 28.84 -69.69 -51.55
N PRO A 34 29.65 -70.25 -50.63
CA PRO A 34 29.13 -70.91 -49.43
C PRO A 34 28.31 -69.92 -48.60
N PHE A 35 27.21 -70.39 -48.01
CA PHE A 35 26.30 -69.65 -47.13
C PHE A 35 27.06 -68.68 -46.21
N VAL A 36 27.18 -67.41 -46.62
CA VAL A 36 27.60 -66.35 -45.73
C VAL A 36 26.35 -65.99 -44.94
N ALA A 37 26.26 -66.45 -43.70
CA ALA A 37 25.27 -65.95 -42.76
C ALA A 37 25.61 -64.48 -42.48
N THR A 38 25.11 -63.57 -43.31
CA THR A 38 25.09 -62.15 -42.99
C THR A 38 24.21 -61.99 -41.76
N ALA A 39 24.79 -61.49 -40.67
CA ALA A 39 24.05 -61.22 -39.44
C ALA A 39 22.84 -60.34 -39.79
N VAL A 40 21.66 -60.89 -39.55
CA VAL A 40 20.37 -60.24 -39.77
C VAL A 40 20.15 -59.26 -38.63
N THR A 41 20.53 -58.00 -38.81
CA THR A 41 20.13 -56.97 -37.85
C THR A 41 18.76 -56.46 -38.26
N LYS A 42 17.72 -56.78 -37.47
CA LYS A 42 16.37 -56.24 -37.69
C LYS A 42 16.47 -54.71 -37.56
N MET A 43 16.21 -54.00 -38.65
CA MET A 43 16.13 -52.54 -38.66
C MET A 43 14.69 -52.11 -38.37
N VAL A 44 14.52 -51.04 -37.61
CA VAL A 44 13.22 -50.39 -37.39
C VAL A 44 13.32 -48.93 -37.81
N ASN A 45 12.23 -48.43 -38.38
CA ASN A 45 12.07 -47.02 -38.64
C ASN A 45 11.26 -46.44 -37.50
N CYS A 46 11.85 -45.53 -36.74
CA CYS A 46 11.09 -44.73 -35.79
C CYS A 46 10.21 -43.75 -36.56
N SER A 47 9.03 -43.41 -36.03
CA SER A 47 8.11 -42.49 -36.72
C SER A 47 8.64 -41.06 -36.83
N CYS A 48 9.71 -40.72 -36.10
CA CYS A 48 10.49 -39.49 -36.26
C CYS A 48 11.40 -39.47 -37.50
N GLY A 49 11.47 -40.58 -38.26
CA GLY A 49 12.25 -40.71 -39.49
C GLY A 49 13.63 -41.34 -39.32
N GLU A 50 14.10 -41.56 -38.09
CA GLU A 50 15.36 -42.26 -37.85
C GLU A 50 15.24 -43.77 -38.10
N SER A 51 16.24 -44.34 -38.79
CA SER A 51 16.36 -45.78 -39.03
C SER A 51 17.49 -46.34 -38.17
N MET A 52 17.22 -47.37 -37.37
CA MET A 52 18.18 -47.93 -36.41
C MET A 52 17.96 -49.42 -36.17
N PRO A 53 18.94 -50.15 -35.60
CA PRO A 53 18.72 -51.51 -35.13
C PRO A 53 17.57 -51.57 -34.12
N ALA A 54 16.76 -52.64 -34.16
CA ALA A 54 15.63 -52.83 -33.25
C ALA A 54 16.03 -52.75 -31.77
N GLU A 55 17.23 -53.25 -31.42
CA GLU A 55 17.79 -53.20 -30.07
C GLU A 55 18.14 -51.77 -29.62
N SER A 56 18.40 -50.86 -30.57
CA SER A 56 18.73 -49.45 -30.31
C SER A 56 17.49 -48.56 -30.17
N HIS A 57 16.32 -49.03 -30.61
CA HIS A 57 15.09 -48.24 -30.58
C HIS A 57 14.64 -47.80 -29.18
N PRO A 58 14.64 -48.67 -28.14
CA PRO A 58 14.30 -48.23 -26.78
C PRO A 58 15.24 -47.14 -26.26
N VAL A 59 16.53 -47.20 -26.61
CA VAL A 59 17.54 -46.20 -26.22
C VAL A 59 17.25 -44.86 -26.92
N HIS A 60 16.90 -44.89 -28.20
CA HIS A 60 16.47 -43.69 -28.93
C HIS A 60 15.24 -43.04 -28.28
N VAL A 61 14.18 -43.82 -28.00
CA VAL A 61 12.96 -43.28 -27.38
C VAL A 61 13.25 -42.70 -26.00
N ALA A 62 14.08 -43.38 -25.19
CA ALA A 62 14.49 -42.87 -23.88
C ALA A 62 15.22 -41.52 -23.98
N LEU A 63 16.13 -41.38 -24.96
CA LEU A 63 16.86 -40.13 -25.20
C LEU A 63 15.91 -38.99 -25.61
N VAL A 64 14.95 -39.26 -26.49
CA VAL A 64 13.96 -38.25 -26.93
C VAL A 64 13.06 -37.81 -25.77
N VAL A 65 12.59 -38.76 -24.95
CA VAL A 65 11.81 -38.49 -23.73
C VAL A 65 12.62 -37.65 -22.74
N GLU A 66 13.88 -37.99 -22.52
CA GLU A 66 14.78 -37.23 -21.66
C GLU A 66 14.97 -35.80 -22.18
N GLN A 67 15.26 -35.63 -23.47
CA GLN A 67 15.42 -34.31 -24.09
C GLN A 67 14.15 -33.47 -23.98
N HIS A 68 12.98 -34.04 -24.25
CA HIS A 68 11.70 -33.35 -24.10
C HIS A 68 11.45 -32.93 -22.65
N THR A 69 11.68 -33.85 -21.71
CA THR A 69 11.48 -33.59 -20.27
C THR A 69 12.42 -32.48 -19.79
N ASN A 70 13.69 -32.53 -20.18
CA ASN A 70 14.69 -31.51 -19.85
C ASN A 70 14.32 -30.15 -20.47
N GLY A 71 13.79 -30.13 -21.70
CA GLY A 71 13.27 -28.92 -22.35
C GLY A 71 12.11 -28.31 -21.58
N ARG A 72 11.12 -29.13 -21.19
CA ARG A 72 9.98 -28.71 -20.36
C ARG A 72 10.42 -28.14 -19.01
N ILE A 73 11.37 -28.79 -18.35
CA ILE A 73 11.94 -28.33 -17.08
C ILE A 73 12.61 -26.97 -17.27
N ALA A 74 13.43 -26.80 -18.30
CA ALA A 74 14.10 -25.53 -18.59
C ALA A 74 13.10 -24.39 -18.83
N GLU A 75 12.00 -24.65 -19.55
CA GLU A 75 10.93 -23.66 -19.74
C GLU A 75 10.27 -23.27 -18.41
N TYR A 76 9.95 -24.24 -17.55
CA TYR A 76 9.36 -23.96 -16.25
C TYR A 76 10.30 -23.17 -15.34
N ILE A 77 11.59 -23.50 -15.32
CA ILE A 77 12.60 -22.73 -14.56
C ILE A 77 12.61 -21.29 -15.04
N LYS A 78 12.64 -21.06 -16.35
CA LYS A 78 12.64 -19.71 -16.92
C LYS A 78 11.36 -18.92 -16.56
N GLN A 79 10.20 -19.57 -16.58
CA GLN A 79 8.94 -18.95 -16.14
C GLN A 79 9.01 -18.56 -14.67
N LEU A 80 9.41 -19.48 -13.79
CA LEU A 80 9.53 -19.21 -12.35
C LEU A 80 10.54 -18.10 -12.04
N GLU A 81 11.65 -18.01 -12.78
CA GLU A 81 12.60 -16.91 -12.65
C GLU A 81 11.97 -15.57 -13.01
N SER A 82 11.23 -15.51 -14.13
CA SER A 82 10.52 -14.28 -14.53
C SER A 82 9.41 -13.85 -13.56
N GLU A 83 8.69 -14.82 -12.99
CA GLU A 83 7.68 -14.57 -11.96
C GLU A 83 8.33 -14.06 -10.67
N ARG A 84 9.46 -14.68 -10.26
CA ARG A 84 10.22 -14.23 -9.10
C ARG A 84 10.75 -12.81 -9.26
N GLU A 85 11.26 -12.45 -10.43
CA GLU A 85 11.70 -11.07 -10.71
C GLU A 85 10.53 -10.09 -10.58
N THR A 86 9.38 -10.43 -11.17
CA THR A 86 8.16 -9.62 -11.09
C THR A 86 7.71 -9.43 -9.64
N LEU A 87 7.66 -10.51 -8.86
CA LEU A 87 7.30 -10.47 -7.44
C LEU A 87 8.31 -9.65 -6.63
N THR A 88 9.60 -9.76 -6.93
CA THR A 88 10.64 -8.99 -6.25
C THR A 88 10.44 -7.49 -6.51
N SER A 89 10.16 -7.11 -7.76
CA SER A 89 9.85 -5.72 -8.11
C SER A 89 8.62 -5.21 -7.36
N MET A 90 7.53 -5.98 -7.35
CA MET A 90 6.30 -5.61 -6.63
C MET A 90 6.53 -5.46 -5.12
N CYS A 91 7.33 -6.33 -4.50
CA CYS A 91 7.67 -6.22 -3.09
C CYS A 91 8.44 -4.92 -2.79
N SER A 92 9.42 -4.55 -3.62
CA SER A 92 10.15 -3.29 -3.46
C SER A 92 9.25 -2.05 -3.61
N GLU A 93 8.30 -2.07 -4.54
CA GLU A 93 7.31 -1.00 -4.69
C GLU A 93 6.40 -0.88 -3.45
N LEU A 94 5.93 -2.01 -2.93
CA LEU A 94 5.10 -2.03 -1.71
C LEU A 94 5.86 -1.54 -0.48
N GLU A 95 7.15 -1.86 -0.36
CA GLU A 95 8.00 -1.34 0.71
C GLU A 95 8.14 0.19 0.60
N SER A 96 8.36 0.72 -0.60
CA SER A 96 8.41 2.17 -0.82
C SER A 96 7.09 2.86 -0.45
N ILE A 97 5.95 2.28 -0.85
CA ILE A 97 4.62 2.83 -0.53
C ILE A 97 4.37 2.81 0.97
N ARG A 98 4.75 1.71 1.66
CA ARG A 98 4.62 1.59 3.11
C ARG A 98 5.41 2.70 3.82
N ASP A 99 6.64 2.93 3.40
CA ASP A 99 7.52 3.92 4.03
C ASP A 99 6.99 5.35 3.78
N GLU A 100 6.47 5.64 2.59
CA GLU A 100 5.79 6.91 2.29
C GLU A 100 4.52 7.10 3.14
N GLN A 101 3.70 6.06 3.29
CA GLN A 101 2.50 6.13 4.14
C GLN A 101 2.85 6.36 5.60
N ALA A 102 3.91 5.73 6.12
CA ALA A 102 4.39 5.96 7.48
C ALA A 102 4.79 7.42 7.70
N ALA A 103 5.48 8.03 6.72
CA ALA A 103 5.84 9.45 6.77
C ALA A 103 4.60 10.36 6.78
N ARG A 104 3.61 10.09 5.93
CA ARG A 104 2.35 10.85 5.89
C ARG A 104 1.55 10.74 7.20
N ILE A 105 1.52 9.56 7.82
CA ILE A 105 0.87 9.38 9.13
C ILE A 105 1.56 10.24 10.19
N ALA A 106 2.89 10.23 10.24
CA ALA A 106 3.64 11.06 11.18
C ALA A 106 3.33 12.56 10.99
N GLU A 107 3.26 13.04 9.74
CA GLU A 107 2.87 14.42 9.44
C GLU A 107 1.45 14.73 9.93
N LEU A 108 0.47 13.87 9.66
CA LEU A 108 -0.91 14.04 10.12
C LEU A 108 -1.03 14.08 11.64
N GLU A 109 -0.28 13.25 12.35
CA GLU A 109 -0.22 13.28 13.82
C GLU A 109 0.33 14.61 14.34
N THR A 110 1.31 15.22 13.66
CA THR A 110 1.80 16.55 14.06
C THR A 110 0.76 17.63 13.83
N LEU A 111 0.05 17.60 12.70
CA LEU A 111 -1.02 18.56 12.39
C LEU A 111 -2.17 18.46 13.38
N GLN A 112 -2.54 17.24 13.78
CA GLN A 112 -3.57 17.01 14.78
C GLN A 112 -3.21 17.63 16.13
N ARG A 113 -1.95 17.55 16.56
CA ARG A 113 -1.49 18.19 17.80
C ARG A 113 -1.58 19.71 17.72
N VAL A 114 -1.13 20.29 16.60
CA VAL A 114 -1.23 21.74 16.37
C VAL A 114 -2.68 22.22 16.40
N ASP A 115 -3.60 21.47 15.80
CA ASP A 115 -5.03 21.80 15.80
C ASP A 115 -5.65 21.74 17.21
N GLN A 116 -5.29 20.71 17.99
CA GLN A 116 -5.70 20.61 19.41
C GLN A 116 -5.18 21.78 20.24
N ASP A 117 -3.90 22.15 20.08
CA ASP A 117 -3.32 23.29 20.78
C ASP A 117 -4.00 24.61 20.40
N LEU A 118 -4.28 24.80 19.11
CA LEU A 118 -4.99 25.98 18.61
C LEU A 118 -6.41 26.06 19.18
N PHE A 119 -7.12 24.93 19.27
CA PHE A 119 -8.43 24.86 19.88
C PHE A 119 -8.40 25.27 21.36
N VAL A 120 -7.46 24.71 22.13
CA VAL A 120 -7.27 25.03 23.55
C VAL A 120 -6.96 26.52 23.74
N GLN A 121 -6.06 27.08 22.93
CA GLN A 121 -5.73 28.51 22.98
C GLN A 121 -6.93 29.39 22.65
N THR A 122 -7.69 29.03 21.60
CA THR A 122 -8.89 29.77 21.19
C THR A 122 -9.93 29.78 22.29
N LEU A 123 -10.15 28.64 22.95
CA LEU A 123 -11.06 28.52 24.07
C LEU A 123 -10.61 29.36 25.28
N ALA A 124 -9.31 29.35 25.59
CA ALA A 124 -8.75 30.17 26.66
C ALA A 124 -8.96 31.67 26.40
N ILE A 125 -8.72 32.13 25.16
CA ILE A 125 -8.97 33.53 24.77
C ILE A 125 -10.46 33.87 24.87
N ALA A 126 -11.35 32.97 24.43
CA ALA A 126 -12.79 33.18 24.51
C ALA A 126 -13.26 33.33 25.97
N ASN A 127 -12.77 32.45 26.87
CA ASN A 127 -13.07 32.54 28.30
C ASN A 127 -12.54 33.83 28.92
N GLN A 128 -11.31 34.22 28.61
CA GLN A 128 -10.73 35.47 29.10
C GLN A 128 -11.53 36.70 28.61
N ARG A 129 -11.98 36.70 27.36
CA ARG A 129 -12.82 37.77 26.80
C ARG A 129 -14.18 37.83 27.49
N LYS A 130 -14.79 36.68 27.79
CA LYS A 130 -16.05 36.60 28.54
C LYS A 130 -15.89 37.20 29.94
N GLU A 131 -14.87 36.79 30.69
CA GLU A 131 -14.60 37.33 32.03
C GLU A 131 -14.38 38.86 32.00
N ARG A 132 -13.66 39.36 30.98
CA ARG A 132 -13.47 40.81 30.80
C ARG A 132 -14.77 41.53 30.50
N ALA A 133 -15.64 40.94 29.66
CA ALA A 133 -16.96 41.49 29.37
C ALA A 133 -17.84 41.54 30.62
N GLU A 134 -17.90 40.47 31.41
CA GLU A 134 -18.66 40.43 32.67
C GLU A 134 -18.17 41.49 33.68
N LYS A 135 -16.85 41.68 33.80
CA LYS A 135 -16.27 42.75 34.63
C LYS A 135 -16.62 44.15 34.12
N ALA A 136 -16.60 44.35 32.80
CA ALA A 136 -16.98 45.61 32.19
C ALA A 136 -18.47 45.91 32.41
N GLU A 137 -19.35 44.92 32.21
CA GLU A 137 -20.78 45.03 32.48
C GLU A 137 -21.07 45.38 33.94
N ALA A 138 -20.43 44.71 34.90
CA ALA A 138 -20.56 45.04 36.32
C ALA A 138 -20.10 46.47 36.64
N THR A 139 -19.05 46.95 35.97
CA THR A 139 -18.55 48.31 36.12
C THR A 139 -19.53 49.33 35.55
N VAL A 140 -20.08 49.08 34.36
CA VAL A 140 -21.10 49.93 33.73
C VAL A 140 -22.34 50.01 34.62
N ALA A 141 -22.85 48.88 35.10
CA ALA A 141 -24.02 48.85 36.00
C ALA A 141 -23.79 49.67 37.28
N ARG A 142 -22.58 49.64 37.86
CA ARG A 142 -22.22 50.47 39.02
C ARG A 142 -22.22 51.96 38.67
N VAL A 143 -21.62 52.33 37.55
CA VAL A 143 -21.57 53.73 37.08
C VAL A 143 -22.98 54.26 36.79
N GLU A 144 -23.84 53.47 36.17
CA GLU A 144 -25.24 53.82 35.91
C GLU A 144 -26.03 54.02 37.21
N ALA A 145 -25.85 53.14 38.21
CA ALA A 145 -26.48 53.29 39.52
C ALA A 145 -26.03 54.58 40.25
N GLU A 146 -24.74 54.90 40.21
CA GLU A 146 -24.20 56.15 40.75
C GLU A 146 -24.76 57.37 40.01
N ALA A 147 -24.79 57.33 38.67
CA ALA A 147 -25.37 58.41 37.85
C ALA A 147 -26.85 58.64 38.17
N ALA A 148 -27.64 57.59 38.32
CA ALA A 148 -29.06 57.68 38.69
C ALA A 148 -29.25 58.26 40.10
N LEU A 149 -28.40 57.89 41.06
CA LEU A 149 -28.41 58.47 42.41
C LEU A 149 -28.08 59.97 42.36
N LEU A 150 -27.09 60.35 41.56
CA LEU A 150 -26.70 61.74 41.38
C LEU A 150 -27.81 62.57 40.73
N GLU A 151 -28.45 62.04 39.69
CA GLU A 151 -29.59 62.70 39.05
C GLU A 151 -30.74 62.90 40.04
N ARG A 152 -31.07 61.89 40.85
CA ARG A 152 -32.06 62.01 41.92
C ARG A 152 -31.68 63.11 42.92
N MET A 153 -30.43 63.12 43.40
CA MET A 153 -29.95 64.14 44.34
C MET A 153 -30.11 65.57 43.78
N ILE A 154 -29.76 65.79 42.51
CA ILE A 154 -29.91 67.09 41.84
C ILE A 154 -31.38 67.51 41.78
N ARG A 155 -32.28 66.60 41.40
CA ARG A 155 -33.72 66.91 41.29
C ARG A 155 -34.36 67.24 42.64
N THR A 156 -33.89 66.65 43.74
CA THR A 156 -34.50 66.81 45.07
C THR A 156 -33.80 67.82 45.98
N ALA A 157 -32.60 68.31 45.62
CA ALA A 157 -31.85 69.21 46.48
C ALA A 157 -32.39 70.66 46.42
N PRO A 158 -32.52 71.35 47.57
CA PRO A 158 -32.76 72.79 47.58
C PRO A 158 -31.62 73.53 46.89
N TRP A 159 -31.93 74.50 46.02
CA TRP A 159 -30.93 75.28 45.25
C TRP A 159 -29.85 75.94 46.13
N SER A 160 -30.14 76.20 47.41
CA SER A 160 -29.20 76.73 48.40
C SER A 160 -28.03 75.79 48.75
N ARG A 161 -28.13 74.48 48.46
CA ARG A 161 -27.07 73.47 48.70
C ARG A 161 -26.39 72.97 47.43
N TYR A 162 -26.75 73.51 46.26
CA TYR A 162 -26.27 73.04 44.96
C TYR A 162 -24.75 73.03 44.84
N THR A 163 -24.05 74.04 45.38
CA THR A 163 -22.58 74.15 45.33
C THR A 163 -21.87 73.13 46.22
N GLU A 164 -22.53 72.68 47.29
CA GLU A 164 -22.03 71.65 48.22
C GLU A 164 -22.22 70.25 47.63
N VAL A 165 -23.40 70.01 47.05
CA VAL A 165 -23.71 68.78 46.30
C VAL A 165 -22.76 68.64 45.11
N ARG A 166 -22.51 69.71 44.34
CA ARG A 166 -21.56 69.71 43.22
C ARG A 166 -20.11 69.43 43.64
N ARG A 167 -19.68 69.93 44.80
CA ARG A 167 -18.34 69.64 45.35
C ARG A 167 -18.21 68.21 45.87
N SER A 168 -19.28 67.66 46.45
CA SER A 168 -19.31 66.24 46.82
C SER A 168 -19.25 65.35 45.58
N HIS A 169 -19.99 65.73 44.53
CA HIS A 169 -20.06 65.02 43.25
C HIS A 169 -18.70 64.92 42.56
N LEU A 170 -17.97 66.03 42.44
CA LEU A 170 -16.63 66.04 41.85
C LEU A 170 -15.65 65.14 42.63
N ARG A 171 -15.75 65.10 43.96
CA ARG A 171 -14.91 64.21 44.78
C ARG A 171 -15.24 62.74 44.58
N SER A 172 -16.53 62.39 44.50
CA SER A 172 -16.96 61.01 44.25
C SER A 172 -16.54 60.53 42.85
N LEU A 173 -16.70 61.36 41.82
CA LEU A 173 -16.26 61.05 40.46
C LEU A 173 -14.75 60.92 40.35
N CYS A 174 -13.97 61.84 40.94
CA CYS A 174 -12.51 61.71 40.98
C CYS A 174 -12.09 60.41 41.68
N ALA A 175 -12.68 60.08 42.83
CA ALA A 175 -12.35 58.85 43.56
C ALA A 175 -12.79 57.56 42.85
N ALA A 176 -13.84 57.62 42.02
CA ALA A 176 -14.26 56.50 41.18
C ALA A 176 -13.34 56.32 39.97
N LEU A 177 -12.87 57.42 39.37
CA LEU A 177 -11.92 57.41 38.25
C LEU A 177 -10.52 56.97 38.67
N GLU A 178 -10.03 57.38 39.85
CA GLU A 178 -8.76 56.90 40.41
C GLU A 178 -8.78 55.37 40.63
N ARG A 179 -9.88 54.84 41.19
CA ARG A 179 -10.06 53.39 41.36
C ARG A 179 -10.18 52.62 40.04
N LEU A 180 -10.56 53.28 38.95
CA LEU A 180 -10.58 52.70 37.61
C LEU A 180 -9.20 52.75 36.96
N GLY A 181 -8.38 53.76 37.26
CA GLY A 181 -6.99 53.87 36.81
C GLY A 181 -6.05 52.85 37.46
N ASP A 182 -6.31 52.46 38.71
CA ASP A 182 -5.51 51.46 39.44
C ASP A 182 -5.88 49.99 39.12
N ALA A 183 -6.91 49.75 38.30
CA ALA A 183 -7.44 48.42 38.00
C ALA A 183 -7.16 47.92 36.56
N GLY A 184 -6.33 48.65 35.79
CA GLY A 184 -5.83 48.26 34.46
C GLY A 184 -4.49 47.56 34.53
#